data_AF-A0A640KP31-F1
#
_entry.id   AF-A0A640KP31-F1
#
_cell.length_a   1.000
_cell.length_b   1.000
_cell.length_c   1.000
_cell.angle_alpha   90.00
_cell.angle_beta   90.00
_cell.angle_gamma   90.00
#
_symmetry.space_group_name_H-M   'P 1'
#
loop_
_entity.id
_entity.type
_entity.pdbx_description
1 polymer ?
#
loop_
_entity_poly.entity_id
_entity_poly.type
_entity_poly.pdbx_seq_one_letter_code
_entity_poly.pdbx_strand_id
1 'polypeptide(L)'
;MLRATRLGVSAALLLLLVSVLSVSAEEKTVTYHGQLRLPPAYLRHPDSFETLNNIQPGSVLLYNGKHQFVVPTARDGSFSVYKLPYGTYILQAEYHYFMFPTVRVEVMYRDTGDGQKETFIRTSANDYPVQHLEGSGLDEESPAVIPLSGQHDYYIPRQQVDIWSLLKSPMVIMLLISASLMGVMKLFPEEEIRESQKMTREWQKKMMKGVSADKAGATKLQGITK
;
A
#
# COMPACT_ATOMS: atom_id res chain seq x y z
N MET A 1 -2.96 -61.94 -46.19
CA MET A 1 -3.79 -60.76 -45.86
C MET A 1 -3.27 -59.90 -44.68
N LEU A 2 -2.14 -60.22 -44.01
CA LEU A 2 -1.66 -59.47 -42.83
C LEU A 2 -0.73 -58.25 -43.10
N ARG A 3 -0.32 -57.98 -44.35
CA ARG A 3 0.64 -56.88 -44.64
C ARG A 3 -0.02 -55.49 -44.79
N ALA A 4 -1.32 -55.43 -45.11
CA ALA A 4 -2.01 -54.17 -45.33
C ALA A 4 -2.29 -53.38 -44.02
N THR A 5 -2.39 -54.07 -42.88
CA THR A 5 -2.71 -53.45 -41.59
C THR A 5 -1.51 -52.72 -40.96
N ARG A 6 -0.28 -53.20 -41.17
CA ARG A 6 0.93 -52.56 -40.60
C ARG A 6 1.30 -51.24 -41.29
N LEU A 7 1.03 -51.12 -42.60
CA LEU A 7 1.25 -49.87 -43.34
C LEU A 7 0.22 -48.79 -42.98
N GLY A 8 -1.05 -49.16 -42.77
CA GLY A 8 -2.10 -48.22 -42.37
C GLY A 8 -1.87 -47.60 -40.98
N VAL A 9 -1.42 -48.41 -40.01
CA VAL A 9 -1.13 -47.93 -38.65
C VAL A 9 0.09 -47.01 -38.61
N SER A 10 1.14 -47.30 -39.40
CA SER A 10 2.30 -46.43 -39.52
C SER A 10 1.96 -45.09 -40.18
N ALA A 11 1.12 -45.10 -41.22
CA ALA A 11 0.68 -43.87 -41.89
C ALA A 11 -0.20 -43.01 -40.97
N ALA A 12 -1.09 -43.63 -40.18
CA ALA A 12 -1.91 -42.93 -39.20
C ALA A 12 -1.08 -42.31 -38.07
N LEU A 13 -0.06 -43.03 -37.57
CA LEU A 13 0.87 -42.51 -36.55
C LEU A 13 1.68 -41.32 -37.08
N LEU A 14 2.11 -41.38 -38.35
CA LEU A 14 2.89 -40.32 -38.99
C LEU A 14 2.03 -39.08 -39.29
N LEU A 15 0.76 -39.27 -39.66
CA LEU A 15 -0.23 -38.18 -39.80
C LEU A 15 -0.58 -37.53 -38.46
N LEU A 16 -0.65 -38.32 -37.38
CA LEU A 16 -0.82 -37.80 -36.01
C LEU A 16 0.41 -37.02 -35.53
N LEU A 17 1.62 -37.46 -35.89
CA LEU A 17 2.85 -36.72 -35.56
C LEU A 17 2.95 -35.40 -36.33
N VAL A 18 2.53 -35.37 -37.60
CA VAL A 18 2.54 -34.15 -38.43
C VAL A 18 1.48 -33.14 -37.97
N SER A 19 0.32 -33.59 -37.48
CA SER A 19 -0.69 -32.68 -36.93
C SER A 19 -0.28 -32.06 -35.59
N VAL A 20 0.44 -32.79 -34.74
CA VAL A 20 0.97 -32.25 -33.46
C VAL A 20 2.08 -31.21 -33.69
N LEU A 21 2.85 -31.32 -34.77
CA LEU A 21 3.92 -30.36 -35.12
C LEU A 21 3.42 -29.07 -35.78
N SER A 22 2.17 -29.00 -36.23
CA SER A 22 1.69 -27.89 -37.08
C SER A 22 0.91 -26.79 -36.33
N VAL A 23 0.82 -26.85 -34.99
CA VAL A 23 0.27 -25.75 -34.17
C VAL A 23 1.41 -25.01 -33.48
N SER A 24 2.33 -24.49 -34.28
CA SER A 24 3.13 -23.33 -33.89
C SER A 24 2.59 -22.17 -34.70
N ALA A 25 1.46 -21.62 -34.27
CA ALA A 25 0.99 -20.35 -34.79
C ALA A 25 2.13 -19.34 -34.58
N GLU A 26 2.61 -18.76 -35.67
CA GLU A 26 3.61 -17.69 -35.65
C GLU A 26 2.95 -16.45 -35.04
N GLU A 27 2.84 -16.44 -33.71
CA GLU A 27 2.45 -15.26 -32.98
C GLU A 27 3.56 -14.24 -33.18
N LYS A 28 3.24 -13.17 -33.90
CA LYS A 28 4.06 -11.98 -33.99
C LYS A 28 4.30 -11.49 -32.56
N THR A 29 5.55 -11.57 -32.13
CA THR A 29 5.99 -11.20 -30.80
C THR A 29 6.90 -9.99 -30.87
N VAL A 30 6.93 -9.21 -29.80
CA VAL A 30 7.69 -7.97 -29.69
C VAL A 30 8.57 -8.04 -28.45
N THR A 31 9.71 -7.36 -28.47
CA THR A 31 10.51 -7.17 -27.25
C THR A 31 10.07 -5.88 -26.59
N TYR A 32 9.78 -5.93 -25.30
CA TYR A 32 9.43 -4.76 -24.51
C TYR A 32 10.59 -4.35 -23.63
N HIS A 33 11.03 -3.10 -23.77
CA HIS A 33 12.10 -2.51 -22.98
C HIS A 33 11.52 -1.49 -21.99
N GLY A 34 11.88 -1.62 -20.72
CA GLY A 34 11.44 -0.70 -19.69
C GLY A 34 12.57 -0.37 -18.72
N GLN A 35 12.42 0.76 -18.03
CA GLN A 35 13.34 1.21 -17.01
C GLN A 35 12.58 1.71 -15.79
N LEU A 36 12.88 1.11 -14.64
CA LEU A 36 12.39 1.55 -13.34
C LEU A 36 13.27 2.68 -12.83
N ARG A 37 12.67 3.84 -12.51
CA ARG A 37 13.40 5.00 -12.03
C ARG A 37 13.78 4.82 -10.56
N LEU A 38 14.95 4.24 -10.31
CA LEU A 38 15.51 4.07 -8.97
C LEU A 38 16.08 5.40 -8.41
N PRO A 39 16.02 5.63 -7.08
CA PRO A 39 16.67 6.78 -6.47
C PRO A 39 18.18 6.81 -6.73
N PRO A 40 18.75 7.97 -7.14
CA PRO A 40 20.19 8.07 -7.38
C PRO A 40 21.01 7.90 -6.09
N ALA A 41 20.43 8.18 -4.93
CA ALA A 41 21.05 7.94 -3.63
C ALA A 41 21.32 6.46 -3.38
N TYR A 42 20.38 5.59 -3.78
CA TYR A 42 20.53 4.14 -3.68
C TYR A 42 21.65 3.64 -4.60
N LEU A 43 21.67 4.09 -5.85
CA LEU A 43 22.68 3.69 -6.84
C LEU A 43 24.11 4.11 -6.46
N ARG A 44 24.26 5.18 -5.66
CA ARG A 44 25.57 5.68 -5.19
C ARG A 44 26.03 5.04 -3.89
N HIS A 45 25.15 4.36 -3.15
CA HIS A 45 25.51 3.80 -1.85
C HIS A 45 26.48 2.62 -2.02
N PRO A 46 27.57 2.52 -1.22
CA PRO A 46 28.53 1.41 -1.33
C PRO A 46 27.87 0.04 -1.18
N ASP A 47 26.89 -0.08 -0.28
CA ASP A 47 26.13 -1.32 -0.08
C ASP A 47 25.39 -1.80 -1.33
N SER A 48 25.07 -0.90 -2.27
CA SER A 48 24.44 -1.27 -3.55
C SER A 48 25.39 -2.02 -4.51
N PHE A 49 26.70 -1.94 -4.26
CA PHE A 49 27.72 -2.65 -5.06
C PHE A 49 28.06 -4.01 -4.47
N GLU A 50 27.69 -4.27 -3.22
CA GLU A 50 28.06 -5.50 -2.53
C GLU A 50 27.09 -6.62 -2.92
N THR A 51 27.61 -7.66 -3.58
CA THR A 51 26.81 -8.79 -4.07
C THR A 51 26.07 -9.52 -2.97
N LEU A 52 26.57 -9.46 -1.73
CA LEU A 52 25.93 -10.02 -0.54
C LEU A 52 24.69 -9.23 -0.11
N ASN A 53 24.58 -7.94 -0.44
CA ASN A 53 23.37 -7.15 -0.17
C ASN A 53 22.35 -7.25 -1.31
N ASN A 54 22.74 -7.83 -2.45
CA ASN A 54 21.90 -8.07 -3.61
C ASN A 54 21.18 -9.44 -3.53
N ILE A 55 20.68 -9.81 -2.34
CA ILE A 55 20.06 -11.12 -2.08
C ILE A 55 18.69 -11.24 -2.80
N GLN A 56 18.12 -10.12 -3.21
CA GLN A 56 16.96 -10.06 -4.10
C GLN A 56 17.13 -8.92 -5.12
N PRO A 57 17.67 -9.19 -6.33
CA PRO A 57 17.53 -8.23 -7.42
C PRO A 57 16.04 -8.05 -7.69
N GLY A 58 15.57 -6.80 -7.80
CA GLY A 58 14.17 -6.55 -8.09
C GLY A 58 13.75 -7.25 -9.39
N SER A 59 12.52 -7.72 -9.45
CA SER A 59 11.97 -8.37 -10.64
C SER A 59 10.76 -7.60 -11.14
N VAL A 60 10.50 -7.72 -12.42
CA VAL A 60 9.27 -7.22 -13.04
C VAL A 60 8.42 -8.42 -13.43
N LEU A 61 7.20 -8.43 -12.91
CA LEU A 61 6.16 -9.36 -13.26
C LEU A 61 5.25 -8.70 -14.30
N LEU A 62 5.20 -9.28 -15.50
CA LEU A 62 4.29 -8.86 -16.55
C LEU A 62 3.31 -10.00 -16.82
N TYR A 63 2.02 -9.74 -16.62
CA TYR A 63 1.03 -10.81 -16.70
C TYR A 63 -0.28 -10.38 -17.36
N ASN A 64 -0.94 -11.37 -17.94
CA ASN A 64 -2.29 -11.34 -18.51
C ASN A 64 -2.97 -12.66 -18.11
N GLY A 65 -4.26 -12.85 -18.41
CA GLY A 65 -4.98 -14.10 -18.13
C GLY A 65 -4.44 -15.35 -18.85
N LYS A 66 -3.51 -15.20 -19.80
CA LYS A 66 -2.90 -16.31 -20.57
C LYS A 66 -1.39 -16.45 -20.44
N HIS A 67 -0.68 -15.34 -20.26
CA HIS A 67 0.78 -15.31 -20.25
C HIS A 67 1.30 -14.62 -19.00
N GLN A 68 2.38 -15.13 -18.45
CA GLN A 68 3.07 -14.60 -17.29
C GLN A 68 4.57 -14.60 -17.57
N PHE A 69 5.20 -13.44 -17.42
CA PHE A 69 6.63 -13.24 -17.60
C PHE A 69 7.20 -12.67 -16.31
N VAL A 70 8.29 -13.27 -15.83
CA VAL A 70 9.05 -12.79 -14.68
C VAL A 70 10.46 -12.50 -15.19
N VAL A 71 10.86 -11.23 -15.14
CA VAL A 71 12.14 -10.78 -15.67
C VAL A 71 12.93 -10.07 -14.57
N PRO A 72 14.19 -10.47 -14.32
CA PRO A 72 15.04 -9.75 -13.38
C PRO A 72 15.37 -8.36 -13.93
N THR A 73 15.44 -7.38 -13.04
CA THR A 73 15.89 -6.03 -13.40
C THR A 73 17.40 -5.91 -13.23
N ALA A 74 18.02 -5.16 -14.14
CA ALA A 74 19.40 -4.76 -13.99
C ALA A 74 19.53 -3.70 -12.88
N ARG A 75 20.77 -3.41 -12.48
CA ARG A 75 21.06 -2.51 -11.36
C ARG A 75 20.52 -1.10 -11.54
N ASP A 76 20.51 -0.62 -12.78
CA ASP A 76 19.97 0.68 -13.18
C ASP A 76 18.43 0.69 -13.25
N GLY A 77 17.78 -0.44 -12.96
CA GLY A 77 16.34 -0.64 -13.05
C GLY A 77 15.86 -0.98 -14.45
N SER A 78 16.77 -1.16 -15.43
CA SER A 78 16.39 -1.57 -16.79
C SER A 78 15.97 -3.03 -16.84
N PHE A 79 15.04 -3.37 -17.73
CA PHE A 79 14.60 -4.73 -17.98
C PHE A 79 14.11 -4.89 -19.42
N SER A 80 14.23 -6.12 -19.92
CA SER A 80 13.85 -6.46 -21.30
C SER A 80 13.01 -7.74 -21.28
N VAL A 81 11.75 -7.64 -21.70
CA VAL A 81 10.84 -8.78 -21.84
C VAL A 81 10.82 -9.21 -23.30
N TYR A 82 11.39 -10.39 -23.57
CA TYR A 82 11.43 -10.94 -24.92
C TYR A 82 10.17 -11.70 -25.27
N LYS A 83 9.86 -11.72 -26.58
CA LYS A 83 8.78 -12.52 -27.16
C LYS A 83 7.40 -12.24 -26.53
N LEU A 84 7.08 -10.96 -26.31
CA LEU A 84 5.80 -10.53 -25.78
C LEU A 84 4.73 -10.58 -26.89
N PRO A 85 3.67 -11.42 -26.77
CA PRO A 85 2.61 -11.45 -27.76
C PRO A 85 1.68 -10.24 -27.62
N TYR A 86 0.92 -9.93 -28.68
CA TYR A 86 -0.04 -8.83 -28.65
C TYR A 86 -1.11 -9.02 -27.56
N GLY A 87 -1.48 -7.92 -26.91
CA GLY A 87 -2.47 -7.92 -25.87
C GLY A 87 -2.24 -6.84 -24.82
N THR A 88 -3.10 -6.84 -23.80
CA THR A 88 -2.98 -5.95 -22.65
C THR A 88 -2.42 -6.72 -21.47
N TYR A 89 -1.37 -6.18 -20.87
CA TYR A 89 -0.68 -6.75 -19.73
C TYR A 89 -0.71 -5.78 -18.56
N ILE A 90 -0.65 -6.35 -17.36
CA ILE A 90 -0.39 -5.62 -16.13
C ILE A 90 1.06 -5.91 -15.75
N LEU A 91 1.81 -4.83 -15.55
CA LEU A 91 3.19 -4.83 -15.12
C LEU A 91 3.23 -4.41 -13.66
N GLN A 92 3.87 -5.23 -12.84
CA GLN A 92 4.13 -4.99 -11.43
C GLN A 92 5.62 -5.19 -11.17
N ALA A 93 6.28 -4.16 -10.65
CA ALA A 93 7.66 -4.29 -10.18
C ALA A 93 7.65 -4.79 -8.72
N GLU A 94 8.46 -5.80 -8.45
CA GLU A 94 8.65 -6.43 -7.16
C GLU A 94 10.02 -6.03 -6.63
N TYR A 95 10.02 -5.15 -5.63
CA TYR A 95 11.21 -4.65 -4.96
C TYR A 95 10.98 -4.69 -3.45
N HIS A 96 12.03 -4.96 -2.68
CA HIS A 96 11.92 -4.99 -1.23
C HIS A 96 11.83 -3.58 -0.64
N TYR A 97 12.70 -2.65 -1.03
CA TYR A 97 12.69 -1.32 -0.43
C TYR A 97 11.81 -0.31 -1.17
N PHE A 98 11.54 -0.53 -2.46
CA PHE A 98 10.93 0.48 -3.33
C PHE A 98 9.54 0.07 -3.76
N MET A 99 8.63 1.04 -3.77
CA MET A 99 7.28 0.89 -4.27
C MET A 99 7.18 1.52 -5.65
N PHE A 100 6.65 0.76 -6.60
CA PHE A 100 6.36 1.22 -7.95
C PHE A 100 4.86 1.14 -8.22
N PRO A 101 4.30 2.05 -9.03
CA PRO A 101 2.91 1.95 -9.45
C PRO A 101 2.72 0.72 -10.33
N THR A 102 1.51 0.15 -10.30
CA THR A 102 1.14 -0.85 -11.31
C THR A 102 0.96 -0.16 -12.65
N VAL A 103 1.44 -0.79 -13.72
CA VAL A 103 1.47 -0.19 -15.05
C VAL A 103 0.70 -1.08 -16.02
N ARG A 104 -0.18 -0.49 -16.81
CA ARG A 104 -0.84 -1.16 -17.92
C ARG A 104 0.03 -1.01 -19.17
N VAL A 105 0.38 -2.15 -19.78
CA VAL A 105 1.13 -2.22 -21.03
C VAL A 105 0.20 -2.76 -22.12
N GLU A 106 -0.10 -1.95 -23.12
CA GLU A 106 -0.93 -2.34 -24.26
C GLU A 106 -0.03 -2.53 -25.49
N VAL A 107 0.08 -3.76 -25.96
CA VAL A 107 0.85 -4.13 -27.16
C VAL A 107 -0.13 -4.29 -28.32
N MET A 108 -0.11 -3.33 -29.24
CA MET A 108 -1.03 -3.22 -30.37
C MET A 108 -0.27 -3.20 -31.70
N TYR A 109 -1.00 -3.33 -32.80
CA TYR A 109 -0.50 -3.05 -34.14
C TYR A 109 -1.26 -1.87 -34.74
N ARG A 110 -0.56 -1.05 -35.51
CA ARG A 110 -1.11 0.03 -36.31
C ARG A 110 -0.89 -0.31 -37.78
N ASP A 111 -1.95 -0.18 -38.58
CA ASP A 111 -1.85 -0.35 -40.02
C ASP A 111 -1.36 0.97 -40.65
N THR A 112 -0.20 0.95 -41.31
CA THR A 112 0.46 2.16 -41.85
C THR A 112 0.01 2.48 -43.30
N GLY A 113 -1.06 1.86 -43.78
CA GLY A 113 -1.65 2.11 -45.11
C GLY A 113 -1.03 1.31 -46.25
N ASP A 114 0.27 0.99 -46.20
CA ASP A 114 0.98 0.22 -47.23
C ASP A 114 0.88 -1.31 -47.06
N GLY A 115 -0.13 -1.79 -46.33
CA GLY A 115 -0.24 -3.20 -45.94
C GLY A 115 0.80 -3.65 -44.89
N GLN A 116 1.67 -2.74 -44.46
CA GLN A 116 2.60 -2.94 -43.36
C GLN A 116 1.91 -2.73 -42.01
N LYS A 117 2.19 -3.62 -41.06
CA LYS A 117 1.72 -3.54 -39.68
C LYS A 117 2.88 -3.13 -38.79
N GLU A 118 2.80 -1.94 -38.23
CA GLU A 118 3.77 -1.42 -37.29
C GLU A 118 3.34 -1.78 -35.86
N THR A 119 4.28 -2.24 -35.05
CA THR A 119 4.05 -2.56 -33.64
C THR A 119 4.07 -1.29 -32.81
N PHE A 120 3.06 -1.11 -31.96
CA PHE A 120 2.96 0.04 -31.08
C PHE A 120 2.69 -0.42 -29.65
N ILE A 121 3.50 0.07 -28.70
CA ILE A 121 3.34 -0.21 -27.28
C ILE A 121 2.94 1.07 -26.56
N ARG A 122 1.83 1.02 -25.82
CA ARG A 122 1.36 2.10 -24.96
C ARG A 122 1.53 1.67 -23.51
N THR A 123 2.28 2.48 -22.76
CA THR A 123 2.51 2.25 -21.34
C THR A 123 1.78 3.33 -20.54
N SER A 124 0.96 2.94 -19.58
CA SER A 124 0.19 3.87 -18.74
C SER A 124 0.16 3.44 -17.28
N ALA A 125 0.29 4.39 -16.36
CA ALA A 125 0.13 4.12 -14.94
C ALA A 125 -1.32 3.74 -14.63
N ASN A 126 -1.51 2.64 -13.91
CA ASN A 126 -2.82 2.17 -13.46
C ASN A 126 -3.17 2.78 -12.09
N ASP A 127 -2.93 4.08 -11.95
CA ASP A 127 -3.33 4.89 -10.80
C ASP A 127 -4.32 5.98 -11.25
N TYR A 128 -5.03 6.61 -10.32
CA TYR A 128 -5.92 7.71 -10.63
C TYR A 128 -5.23 9.07 -10.41
N PRO A 129 -5.15 9.95 -11.42
CA PRO A 129 -5.61 9.80 -12.81
C PRO A 129 -4.66 8.94 -13.65
N VAL A 130 -5.21 8.24 -14.66
CA VAL A 130 -4.42 7.42 -15.59
C VAL A 130 -3.49 8.33 -16.40
N GLN A 131 -2.19 8.19 -16.17
CA GLN A 131 -1.15 8.96 -16.85
C GLN A 131 -0.37 8.08 -17.82
N HIS A 132 -0.02 8.66 -18.97
CA HIS A 132 0.85 8.01 -19.94
C HIS A 132 2.28 8.13 -19.44
N LEU A 133 3.01 7.03 -19.44
CA LEU A 133 4.41 7.02 -19.08
C LEU A 133 5.26 7.46 -20.27
N GLU A 134 6.43 8.02 -19.97
CA GLU A 134 7.38 8.45 -20.98
C GLU A 134 8.07 7.24 -21.62
N GLY A 135 8.33 7.32 -22.92
CA GLY A 135 8.96 6.26 -23.70
C GLY A 135 7.95 5.29 -24.33
N SER A 136 8.29 4.80 -25.53
CA SER A 136 7.44 3.81 -26.22
C SER A 136 7.67 2.40 -25.68
N GLY A 137 8.85 2.11 -25.13
CA GLY A 137 9.26 0.77 -24.71
C GLY A 137 9.43 -0.23 -25.85
N LEU A 138 9.45 0.24 -27.10
CA LEU A 138 9.63 -0.57 -28.29
C LEU A 138 11.11 -0.80 -28.60
N ASP A 139 11.92 0.26 -28.46
CA ASP A 139 13.35 0.26 -28.76
C ASP A 139 14.16 0.50 -27.49
N GLU A 140 15.39 -0.03 -27.44
CA GLU A 140 16.35 0.22 -26.36
C GLU A 140 16.70 1.71 -26.21
N GLU A 141 16.55 2.50 -27.28
CA GLU A 141 16.76 3.96 -27.28
C GLU A 141 15.64 4.74 -26.59
N SER A 142 14.44 4.17 -26.49
CA SER A 142 13.26 4.81 -25.89
C SER A 142 12.51 3.84 -24.96
N PRO A 143 13.14 3.37 -23.87
CA PRO A 143 12.51 2.45 -22.93
C PRO A 143 11.37 3.14 -22.18
N ALA A 144 10.36 2.36 -21.78
CA ALA A 144 9.28 2.90 -20.96
C ALA A 144 9.77 3.21 -19.54
N VAL A 145 9.67 4.47 -19.11
CA VAL A 145 10.19 4.92 -17.81
C VAL A 145 9.08 4.88 -16.75
N ILE A 146 9.28 4.04 -15.74
CA ILE A 146 8.32 3.87 -14.64
C ILE A 146 8.81 4.65 -13.42
N PRO A 147 8.05 5.66 -12.94
CA PRO A 147 8.45 6.47 -11.80
C PRO A 147 8.35 5.67 -10.50
N LEU A 148 9.19 6.04 -9.53
CA LEU A 148 9.07 5.55 -8.16
C LEU A 148 7.82 6.14 -7.50
N SER A 149 7.00 5.30 -6.86
CA SER A 149 5.83 5.73 -6.09
C SER A 149 6.21 6.04 -4.63
N GLY A 150 7.10 5.25 -4.02
CA GLY A 150 7.51 5.45 -2.63
C GLY A 150 8.55 4.45 -2.14
N GLN A 151 8.76 4.42 -0.83
CA GLN A 151 9.62 3.45 -0.16
C GLN A 151 8.78 2.62 0.82
N HIS A 152 9.11 1.34 0.97
CA HIS A 152 8.45 0.46 1.92
C HIS A 152 8.93 0.77 3.35
N ASP A 153 8.03 1.27 4.18
CA ASP A 153 8.24 1.47 5.62
C ASP A 153 7.76 0.23 6.39
N TYR A 154 8.62 -0.79 6.48
CA TYR A 154 8.32 -2.02 7.21
C TYR A 154 8.29 -1.85 8.73
N TYR A 155 8.98 -0.83 9.23
CA TYR A 155 9.17 -0.62 10.66
C TYR A 155 8.32 0.54 11.14
N ILE A 156 7.48 0.27 12.14
CA ILE A 156 6.78 1.31 12.87
C ILE A 156 7.75 1.86 13.91
N PRO A 157 8.04 3.18 13.91
CA PRO A 157 8.92 3.75 14.91
C PRO A 157 8.33 3.55 16.31
N ARG A 158 9.19 3.22 17.28
CA ARG A 158 8.75 3.09 18.68
C ARG A 158 8.21 4.44 19.16
N GLN A 159 7.08 4.42 19.87
CA GLN A 159 6.53 5.60 20.50
C GLN A 159 7.55 6.12 21.54
N GLN A 160 8.17 7.25 21.24
CA GLN A 160 9.06 7.91 22.17
C GLN A 160 8.19 8.55 23.25
N VAL A 161 8.49 8.26 24.52
CA VAL A 161 7.79 8.86 25.65
C VAL A 161 8.33 10.28 25.79
N ASP A 162 7.67 11.24 25.16
CA ASP A 162 7.99 12.65 25.37
C ASP A 162 7.52 13.03 26.78
N ILE A 163 8.45 13.49 27.63
CA ILE A 163 8.16 13.94 29.00
C ILE A 163 7.11 15.05 28.96
N TRP A 164 7.13 15.89 27.92
CA TRP A 164 6.13 16.93 27.72
C TRP A 164 4.75 16.37 27.36
N SER A 165 4.70 15.29 26.59
CA SER A 165 3.47 14.53 26.33
C SER A 165 2.92 13.90 27.60
N LEU A 166 3.80 13.42 28.49
CA LEU A 166 3.42 12.83 29.77
C LEU A 166 2.84 13.87 30.73
N LEU A 167 3.40 15.10 30.79
CA LEU A 167 2.82 16.20 31.57
C LEU A 167 1.47 16.69 31.04
N LYS A 168 1.22 16.54 29.72
CA LYS A 168 -0.08 16.84 29.10
C LYS A 168 -1.12 15.73 29.31
N SER A 169 -0.74 14.60 29.89
CA SER A 169 -1.66 13.51 30.19
C SER A 169 -2.73 13.99 31.18
N PRO A 170 -4.03 13.83 30.89
CA PRO A 170 -5.11 14.24 31.80
C PRO A 170 -5.02 13.51 33.15
N MET A 171 -4.51 12.28 33.16
CA MET A 171 -4.28 11.53 34.40
C MET A 171 -3.18 12.17 35.25
N VAL A 172 -2.06 12.58 34.63
CA VAL A 172 -0.93 13.20 35.34
C VAL A 172 -1.30 14.60 35.84
N ILE A 173 -2.03 15.38 35.04
CA ILE A 173 -2.53 16.71 35.45
C ILE A 173 -3.43 16.59 36.68
N MET A 174 -4.38 15.66 36.68
CA MET A 174 -5.29 15.45 37.82
C MET A 174 -4.54 14.97 39.08
N LEU A 175 -3.50 14.16 38.89
CA LEU A 175 -2.61 13.74 39.99
C LEU A 175 -1.84 14.93 40.57
N LEU A 176 -1.29 15.81 39.74
CA LEU A 176 -0.56 16.99 40.22
C LEU A 176 -1.47 18.01 40.91
N ILE A 177 -2.69 18.22 40.38
CA ILE A 177 -3.69 19.10 41.00
C ILE A 177 -4.13 18.53 42.36
N SER A 178 -4.42 17.23 42.45
CA SER A 178 -4.82 16.63 43.72
C SER A 178 -3.70 16.63 44.76
N ALA A 179 -2.46 16.35 44.35
CA ALA A 179 -1.29 16.42 45.23
C ALA A 179 -1.01 17.84 45.73
N SER A 180 -1.17 18.87 44.88
CA SER A 180 -0.96 20.26 45.28
C SER A 180 -2.03 20.75 46.25
N LEU A 181 -3.31 20.41 46.02
CA LEU A 181 -4.41 20.69 46.94
C LEU A 181 -4.18 20.05 48.32
N MET A 182 -3.76 18.78 48.37
CA MET A 182 -3.44 18.10 49.64
C MET A 182 -2.24 18.75 50.34
N GLY A 183 -1.22 19.16 49.59
CA GLY A 183 -0.05 19.86 50.13
C GLY A 183 -0.42 21.19 50.77
N VAL A 184 -1.20 22.01 50.07
CA VAL A 184 -1.71 23.30 50.56
C VAL A 184 -2.60 23.12 51.79
N MET A 185 -3.44 22.09 51.84
CA MET A 185 -4.30 21.82 52.99
C MET A 185 -3.52 21.54 54.27
N LYS A 186 -2.33 20.91 54.19
CA LYS A 186 -1.46 20.66 55.36
C LYS A 186 -0.73 21.90 55.88
N LEU A 187 -0.66 22.97 55.10
CA LEU A 187 -0.02 24.23 55.50
C LEU A 187 -0.97 25.13 56.32
N PHE A 188 -2.28 24.88 56.28
CA PHE A 188 -3.23 25.58 57.13
C PHE A 188 -3.28 24.95 58.53
N PRO A 189 -3.32 25.77 59.60
CA PRO A 189 -3.45 25.28 60.96
C PRO A 189 -4.77 24.53 61.14
N GLU A 190 -4.75 23.43 61.90
CA GLU A 190 -5.89 22.52 62.08
C GLU A 190 -7.16 23.20 62.62
N GLU A 191 -6.99 24.36 63.27
CA GLU A 191 -8.07 25.19 63.82
C GLU A 191 -8.93 25.82 62.70
N GLU A 192 -8.32 26.39 61.65
CA GLU A 192 -9.04 26.98 60.51
C GLU A 192 -9.70 25.91 59.62
N ILE A 193 -9.09 24.72 59.55
CA ILE A 193 -9.66 23.57 58.83
C ILE A 193 -10.91 23.06 59.55
N ARG A 194 -10.91 23.04 60.88
CA ARG A 194 -12.08 22.63 61.67
C ARG A 194 -13.21 23.67 61.60
N GLU A 195 -12.89 24.95 61.49
CA GLU A 195 -13.89 26.02 61.28
C GLU A 195 -14.46 26.02 59.87
N SER A 196 -13.62 25.89 58.85
CA SER A 196 -14.08 25.79 57.44
C SER A 196 -14.93 24.53 57.22
N GLN A 197 -14.59 23.38 57.81
CA GLN A 197 -15.43 22.18 57.75
C GLN A 197 -16.79 22.36 58.43
N LYS A 198 -16.87 23.09 59.54
CA LYS A 198 -18.16 23.44 60.18
C LYS A 198 -18.97 24.34 59.25
N MET A 199 -18.35 25.35 58.65
CA MET A 199 -18.99 26.26 57.69
C MET A 199 -19.47 25.53 56.42
N THR A 200 -18.69 24.57 55.89
CA THR A 200 -19.09 23.74 54.75
C THR A 200 -20.25 22.81 55.10
N ARG A 201 -20.25 22.20 56.30
CA ARG A 201 -21.37 21.36 56.79
C ARG A 201 -22.64 22.18 56.96
N GLU A 202 -22.53 23.40 57.48
CA GLU A 202 -23.67 24.31 57.60
C GLU A 202 -24.20 24.76 56.23
N TRP A 203 -23.31 25.03 55.27
CA TRP A 203 -23.68 25.40 53.91
C TRP A 203 -24.33 24.23 53.15
N GLN A 204 -23.76 23.02 53.24
CA GLN A 204 -24.37 21.80 52.70
C GLN A 204 -25.73 21.51 53.34
N LYS A 205 -25.86 21.69 54.65
CA LYS A 205 -27.14 21.54 55.36
C LYS A 205 -28.17 22.58 54.91
N LYS A 206 -27.77 23.83 54.66
CA LYS A 206 -28.64 24.88 54.10
C LYS A 206 -29.07 24.57 52.67
N MET A 207 -28.15 24.10 51.82
CA MET A 207 -28.43 23.66 50.45
C MET A 207 -29.40 22.47 50.43
N MET A 208 -29.14 21.42 51.22
CA MET A 208 -30.03 20.25 51.30
C MET A 208 -31.40 20.60 51.87
N LYS A 209 -31.47 21.55 52.82
CA LYS A 209 -32.75 22.03 53.37
C LYS A 209 -33.53 22.87 52.36
N GLY A 210 -32.86 23.68 51.54
CA GLY A 210 -33.46 24.41 50.42
C GLY A 210 -34.02 23.47 49.35
N VAL A 211 -33.24 22.48 48.92
CA VAL A 211 -33.67 21.46 47.94
C VAL A 211 -34.82 20.59 48.46
N SER A 212 -34.85 20.32 49.78
CA SER A 212 -35.93 19.55 50.41
C SER A 212 -37.20 20.37 50.61
N ALA A 213 -37.09 21.68 50.86
CA ALA A 213 -38.23 22.60 50.96
C ALA A 213 -38.92 22.81 49.60
N ASP A 214 -38.14 22.92 48.51
CA ASP A 214 -38.69 23.00 47.14
C ASP A 214 -39.44 21.72 46.74
N LYS A 215 -38.95 20.54 47.14
CA LYS A 215 -39.64 19.26 46.89
C LYS A 215 -40.95 19.09 47.69
N ALA A 216 -41.02 19.64 48.90
CA ALA A 216 -42.22 19.62 49.74
C ALA A 216 -43.28 20.65 49.31
N GLY A 217 -42.85 21.79 48.73
CA GLY A 217 -43.75 22.77 48.11
C GLY A 217 -44.40 22.24 46.83
N ALA A 218 -43.65 21.49 46.02
CA ALA A 218 -44.15 20.91 44.77
C ALA A 218 -45.20 19.80 44.97
N THR A 219 -45.15 19.06 46.08
CA THR A 219 -46.12 17.99 46.38
C THR A 219 -47.46 18.51 46.92
N LYS A 220 -47.49 19.70 47.54
CA LYS A 220 -48.72 20.30 48.07
C LYS A 220 -49.62 20.93 46.99
N LEU A 221 -49.05 21.29 45.83
CA LEU A 221 -49.77 21.83 44.69
C LEU A 221 -50.45 20.76 43.81
N GLN A 222 -50.10 19.48 43.96
CA GLN A 222 -50.71 18.38 43.19
C GLN A 222 -51.94 17.74 43.86
N GLY A 223 -52.31 18.16 45.09
CA GLY A 223 -53.44 17.60 45.84
C GLY A 223 -54.76 18.40 45.75
N ILE A 224 -54.79 19.56 45.09
CA ILE A 224 -55.97 20.45 45.03
C ILE A 224 -56.72 20.34 43.69
N THR A 225 -56.22 19.55 42.74
CA THR A 225 -56.89 19.28 41.46
C THR A 225 -57.23 17.80 41.34
N LYS A 226 -58.33 17.40 41.99
CA LYS A 226 -59.17 16.26 41.58
C LYS A 226 -60.60 16.52 41.98
#